data_AF-U6B8F0-F1
#
_entry.id   AF-U6B8F0-F1
#
_cell.length_a   1.000
_cell.length_b   1.000
_cell.length_c   1.000
_cell.angle_alpha   90.00
_cell.angle_beta   90.00
_cell.angle_gamma   90.00
#
_symmetry.space_group_name_H-M   'P 1'
#
loop_
_entity.id
_entity.type
_entity.pdbx_description
1 polymer ?
#
loop_
_entity_poly.entity_id
_entity_poly.type
_entity_poly.pdbx_seq_one_letter_code
_entity_poly.pdbx_strand_id
1 'polypeptide(L)'
;MKQEDKNNLDWKIIGSRFKQVREERNYTQEQIGKLSNQLQVCIARFEAGAQPASTHYALFLRNEFCVSFDWLYDGENVIVKNSHNKVEIINPIEIGKRIKNIRNKECMTLKAFGEWIGISYVAVLNIEKGNRTPEIKTALKIKRALNKPLDWIYFGDNCIVTKGSVDMPTTIRYTPLKQLKKELKEEAINYIKKMDTRDLAMLMTRLKAEQKVISAKDCTNNDTQHNTTQHNTRSHEKK
;
A
#
# COMPACT_ATOMS: atom_id res chain seq x y z
N MET A 1 -37.00 6.67 17.05
CA MET A 1 -36.39 7.07 15.76
C MET A 1 -35.54 5.91 15.29
N LYS A 2 -36.02 5.14 14.31
CA LYS A 2 -35.47 3.84 13.91
C LYS A 2 -34.36 4.02 12.87
N GLN A 3 -33.10 3.75 13.23
CA GLN A 3 -32.02 3.41 12.30
C GLN A 3 -30.97 2.52 13.00
N GLU A 4 -31.33 1.30 13.39
CA GLU A 4 -30.35 0.34 13.95
C GLU A 4 -29.88 -0.74 12.96
N ASP A 5 -30.48 -0.87 11.77
CA ASP A 5 -30.27 -2.04 10.92
C ASP A 5 -29.23 -1.91 9.79
N LYS A 6 -28.39 -0.87 9.76
CA LYS A 6 -27.32 -0.69 8.73
C LYS A 6 -25.89 -0.95 9.23
N ASN A 7 -25.73 -1.72 10.31
CA ASN A 7 -24.42 -2.07 10.87
C ASN A 7 -23.95 -3.49 10.54
N ASN A 8 -24.71 -4.26 9.76
CA ASN A 8 -24.28 -5.60 9.37
C ASN A 8 -23.48 -5.53 8.07
N LEU A 9 -22.18 -5.78 8.17
CA LEU A 9 -21.32 -5.99 7.00
C LEU A 9 -21.75 -7.28 6.30
N ASP A 10 -22.06 -7.20 5.01
CA ASP A 10 -22.29 -8.39 4.21
C ASP A 10 -20.95 -9.02 3.84
N TRP A 11 -20.53 -9.97 4.67
CA TRP A 11 -19.28 -10.70 4.48
C TRP A 11 -19.24 -11.50 3.18
N LYS A 12 -20.40 -11.86 2.61
CA LYS A 12 -20.47 -12.57 1.34
C LYS A 12 -20.10 -11.63 0.18
N ILE A 13 -20.59 -10.39 0.22
CA ILE A 13 -20.21 -9.37 -0.76
C ILE A 13 -18.73 -9.01 -0.62
N ILE A 14 -18.25 -8.79 0.61
CA ILE A 14 -16.83 -8.46 0.87
C ILE A 14 -15.92 -9.61 0.44
N GLY A 15 -16.27 -10.85 0.78
CA GLY A 15 -15.56 -12.04 0.35
C GLY A 15 -15.51 -12.18 -1.18
N SER A 16 -16.61 -11.87 -1.86
CA SER A 16 -16.65 -11.85 -3.33
C SER A 16 -15.68 -10.82 -3.92
N ARG A 17 -15.49 -9.66 -3.28
CA ARG A 17 -14.50 -8.66 -3.71
C ARG A 17 -13.06 -9.12 -3.48
N PHE A 18 -12.76 -9.81 -2.37
CA PHE A 18 -11.44 -10.43 -2.17
C PHE A 18 -11.15 -11.48 -3.24
N LYS A 19 -12.15 -12.30 -3.56
CA LYS A 19 -12.08 -13.28 -4.64
C LYS A 19 -11.82 -12.61 -5.98
N GLN A 20 -12.53 -11.53 -6.29
CA GLN A 20 -12.35 -10.76 -7.51
C GLN A 20 -10.91 -10.25 -7.64
N VAL A 21 -10.34 -9.64 -6.59
CA VAL A 21 -8.93 -9.18 -6.60
C VAL A 21 -7.97 -10.33 -6.87
N ARG A 22 -8.21 -11.52 -6.30
CA ARG A 22 -7.37 -12.69 -6.53
C ARG A 22 -7.46 -13.18 -7.99
N GLU A 23 -8.67 -13.27 -8.53
CA GLU A 23 -8.94 -13.84 -9.86
C GLU A 23 -8.48 -12.91 -10.99
N GLU A 24 -8.66 -11.60 -10.85
CA GLU A 24 -8.14 -10.60 -11.79
C GLU A 24 -6.61 -10.63 -11.92
N ARG A 25 -5.92 -11.17 -10.90
CA ARG A 25 -4.47 -11.35 -10.86
C ARG A 25 -4.01 -12.77 -11.17
N ASN A 26 -4.94 -13.66 -11.55
CA ASN A 26 -4.69 -15.06 -11.90
C ASN A 26 -4.03 -15.89 -10.78
N TYR A 27 -4.31 -15.57 -9.51
CA TYR A 27 -3.81 -16.36 -8.38
C TYR A 27 -4.78 -17.46 -7.97
N THR A 28 -4.23 -18.63 -7.63
CA THR A 28 -4.99 -19.64 -6.89
C THR A 28 -5.10 -19.26 -5.41
N GLN A 29 -6.08 -19.82 -4.69
CA GLN A 29 -6.23 -19.60 -3.25
C GLN A 29 -4.99 -20.05 -2.47
N GLU A 30 -4.29 -21.09 -2.94
CA GLU A 30 -3.04 -21.55 -2.35
C GLU A 30 -1.90 -20.56 -2.57
N GLN A 31 -1.76 -20.04 -3.79
CA GLN A 31 -0.71 -19.08 -4.12
C GLN A 31 -0.85 -17.78 -3.33
N ILE A 32 -2.06 -17.18 -3.30
CA ILE A 32 -2.28 -15.96 -2.51
C ILE A 32 -2.16 -16.22 -1.00
N GLY A 33 -2.54 -17.42 -0.55
CA GLY A 33 -2.34 -17.85 0.84
C GLY A 33 -0.87 -17.80 1.21
N LYS A 34 0.00 -18.42 0.40
CA LYS A 34 1.46 -18.36 0.59
C LYS A 34 2.01 -16.94 0.58
N LEU A 35 1.53 -16.07 -0.34
CA LEU A 35 1.96 -14.67 -0.42
C LEU A 35 1.55 -13.85 0.80
N SER A 36 0.34 -14.06 1.30
CA SER A 36 -0.24 -13.34 2.45
C SER A 36 0.07 -13.97 3.81
N ASN A 37 0.85 -15.04 3.84
CA ASN A 37 1.10 -15.87 5.02
C ASN A 37 -0.20 -16.38 5.69
N GLN A 38 -1.12 -16.87 4.87
CA GLN A 38 -2.39 -17.46 5.27
C GLN A 38 -2.52 -18.89 4.70
N LEU A 39 -3.29 -19.73 5.39
CA LEU A 39 -3.63 -21.06 4.87
C LEU A 39 -4.66 -20.93 3.74
N GLN A 40 -4.57 -21.79 2.72
CA GLN A 40 -5.53 -21.82 1.61
C GLN A 40 -6.98 -21.94 2.10
N VAL A 41 -7.24 -22.75 3.13
CA VAL A 41 -8.57 -22.91 3.73
C VAL A 41 -9.12 -21.61 4.33
N CYS A 42 -8.25 -20.75 4.88
CA CYS A 42 -8.66 -19.45 5.41
C CYS A 42 -9.10 -18.54 4.26
N ILE A 43 -8.32 -18.49 3.17
CA ILE A 43 -8.67 -17.72 1.97
C ILE A 43 -10.05 -18.16 1.43
N ALA A 44 -10.28 -19.46 1.30
CA ALA A 44 -11.56 -20.00 0.85
C ALA A 44 -12.73 -19.55 1.75
N ARG A 45 -12.55 -19.56 3.08
CA ARG A 45 -13.57 -19.11 4.05
C ARG A 45 -13.80 -17.60 3.99
N PHE A 46 -12.75 -16.81 3.78
CA PHE A 46 -12.86 -15.36 3.60
C PHE A 46 -13.67 -15.03 2.34
N GLU A 47 -13.33 -15.66 1.22
CA GLU A 47 -13.98 -15.45 -0.08
C GLU A 47 -15.45 -15.90 -0.08
N ALA A 48 -15.76 -16.99 0.61
CA ALA A 48 -17.13 -17.46 0.78
C ALA A 48 -17.98 -16.56 1.72
N GLY A 49 -17.35 -15.63 2.45
CA GLY A 49 -18.00 -14.84 3.49
C GLY A 49 -18.37 -15.65 4.74
N ALA A 50 -17.88 -16.90 4.86
CA ALA A 50 -18.11 -17.76 6.02
C ALA A 50 -17.34 -17.26 7.26
N GLN A 51 -16.24 -16.53 7.04
CA GLN A 51 -15.45 -15.92 8.11
C GLN A 51 -14.94 -14.53 7.67
N PRO A 52 -14.95 -13.51 8.54
CA PRO A 52 -14.33 -12.24 8.22
C PRO A 52 -12.80 -12.40 8.09
N ALA A 53 -12.22 -11.73 7.10
CA ALA A 53 -10.77 -11.62 7.02
C ALA A 53 -10.24 -10.63 8.07
N SER A 54 -8.98 -10.81 8.45
CA SER A 54 -8.29 -9.86 9.32
C SER A 54 -8.00 -8.55 8.59
N THR A 55 -7.89 -7.45 9.32
CA THR A 55 -7.45 -6.16 8.74
C THR A 55 -6.05 -6.26 8.13
N HIS A 56 -5.20 -7.18 8.62
CA HIS A 56 -3.88 -7.45 8.05
C HIS A 56 -3.96 -8.10 6.67
N TYR A 57 -4.94 -8.96 6.43
CA TYR A 57 -5.15 -9.53 5.10
C TYR A 57 -5.63 -8.45 4.11
N ALA A 58 -6.55 -7.59 4.51
CA ALA A 58 -6.95 -6.44 3.69
C ALA A 58 -5.78 -5.47 3.44
N LEU A 59 -4.93 -5.23 4.44
CA LEU A 59 -3.69 -4.46 4.29
C LEU A 59 -2.74 -5.09 3.27
N PHE A 60 -2.59 -6.41 3.29
CA PHE A 60 -1.81 -7.13 2.28
C PHE A 60 -2.38 -6.88 0.87
N LEU A 61 -3.69 -7.04 0.66
CA LEU A 61 -4.31 -6.79 -0.65
C LEU A 61 -4.10 -5.35 -1.10
N ARG A 62 -4.23 -4.39 -0.19
CA ARG A 62 -3.98 -2.97 -0.47
C ARG A 62 -2.54 -2.72 -0.89
N ASN A 63 -1.57 -3.24 -0.14
CA ASN A 63 -0.17 -2.98 -0.40
C ASN A 63 0.34 -3.70 -1.66
N GLU A 64 -0.11 -4.93 -1.89
CA GLU A 64 0.36 -5.75 -3.01
C GLU A 64 -0.33 -5.37 -4.33
N PHE A 65 -1.63 -5.06 -4.28
CA PHE A 65 -2.45 -4.87 -5.48
C PHE A 65 -3.00 -3.43 -5.63
N CYS A 66 -2.62 -2.51 -4.75
CA CYS A 66 -3.08 -1.12 -4.74
C CYS A 66 -4.60 -0.96 -4.67
N VAL A 67 -5.27 -1.85 -3.93
CA VAL A 67 -6.73 -1.84 -3.76
C VAL A 67 -7.11 -1.09 -2.48
N SER A 68 -8.06 -0.16 -2.57
CA SER A 68 -8.50 0.66 -1.42
C SER A 68 -9.28 -0.13 -0.38
N PHE A 69 -9.17 0.24 0.90
CA PHE A 69 -10.03 -0.32 1.94
C PHE A 69 -11.50 0.00 1.69
N ASP A 70 -11.77 1.19 1.16
CA ASP A 70 -13.10 1.64 0.78
C ASP A 70 -13.75 0.74 -0.27
N TRP A 71 -13.01 0.32 -1.30
CA TRP A 71 -13.52 -0.62 -2.29
C TRP A 71 -13.70 -2.01 -1.69
N LEU A 72 -12.72 -2.51 -0.93
CA LEU A 72 -12.78 -3.84 -0.31
C LEU A 72 -14.03 -4.01 0.58
N TYR A 73 -14.30 -3.03 1.45
CA TYR A 73 -15.35 -3.15 2.45
C TYR A 73 -16.68 -2.50 2.05
N ASP A 74 -16.67 -1.33 1.40
CA ASP A 74 -17.89 -0.63 1.01
C ASP A 74 -18.20 -0.76 -0.49
N GLY A 75 -17.21 -1.09 -1.33
CA GLY A 75 -17.35 -1.10 -2.79
C GLY A 75 -17.29 0.30 -3.38
N GLU A 76 -16.86 1.29 -2.60
CA GLU A 76 -16.71 2.66 -3.06
C GLU A 76 -15.41 2.79 -3.84
N ASN A 77 -15.51 3.26 -5.08
CA ASN A 77 -14.35 3.58 -5.90
C ASN A 77 -13.69 4.84 -5.37
N VAL A 78 -12.53 4.65 -4.74
CA VAL A 78 -11.69 5.71 -4.19
C VAL A 78 -10.35 5.69 -4.89
N ILE A 79 -9.98 6.82 -5.50
CA ILE A 79 -8.65 7.02 -6.06
C ILE A 79 -7.74 7.51 -4.93
N VAL A 80 -6.78 6.68 -4.56
CA VAL A 80 -5.73 7.00 -3.58
C VAL A 80 -4.62 7.77 -4.30
N LYS A 81 -4.46 9.07 -4.02
CA LYS A 81 -3.47 9.91 -4.72
C LYS A 81 -2.03 9.70 -4.24
N ASN A 82 -1.86 9.15 -3.04
CA ASN A 82 -0.55 8.93 -2.44
C ASN A 82 -0.33 7.42 -2.34
N SER A 83 0.59 6.86 -3.11
CA SER A 83 1.55 5.86 -2.61
C SER A 83 2.27 5.23 -3.79
N HIS A 84 3.31 5.90 -4.27
CA HIS A 84 4.33 5.25 -5.07
C HIS A 84 5.60 5.31 -4.24
N ASN A 85 5.82 4.27 -3.41
CA ASN A 85 7.12 3.69 -3.01
C ASN A 85 7.25 3.22 -1.54
N LYS A 86 6.21 3.31 -0.69
CA LYS A 86 6.31 2.81 0.70
C LYS A 86 5.23 1.75 1.01
N VAL A 87 5.67 0.63 1.57
CA VAL A 87 4.78 -0.38 2.16
C VAL A 87 4.12 0.23 3.38
N GLU A 88 2.80 0.36 3.36
CA GLU A 88 2.05 0.93 4.49
C GLU A 88 1.88 -0.08 5.61
N ILE A 89 1.91 0.42 6.84
CA ILE A 89 1.74 -0.37 8.05
C ILE A 89 0.62 0.27 8.87
N ILE A 90 -0.26 -0.56 9.41
CA ILE A 90 -1.27 -0.08 10.36
C ILE A 90 -0.56 0.38 11.63
N ASN A 91 -0.49 1.70 11.83
CA ASN A 91 0.10 2.31 13.01
C ASN A 91 -1.00 2.86 13.93
N PRO A 92 -1.30 2.20 15.07
CA PRO A 92 -2.37 2.61 15.97
C PRO A 92 -2.18 4.04 16.51
N ILE A 93 -0.93 4.46 16.74
CA ILE A 93 -0.59 5.77 17.30
C ILE A 93 -0.94 6.88 16.29
N GLU A 94 -0.56 6.70 15.02
CA GLU A 94 -0.87 7.68 13.98
C GLU A 94 -2.36 7.74 13.66
N ILE A 95 -3.05 6.59 13.67
CA ILE A 95 -4.52 6.53 13.56
C ILE A 95 -5.16 7.31 14.72
N GLY A 96 -4.71 7.08 15.94
CA GLY A 96 -5.20 7.77 17.14
C GLY A 96 -5.00 9.29 17.08
N LYS A 97 -3.81 9.75 16.66
CA LYS A 97 -3.51 11.17 16.47
C LYS A 97 -4.44 11.82 15.44
N ARG A 98 -4.68 11.17 14.29
CA ARG A 98 -5.59 11.70 13.26
C ARG A 98 -7.01 11.87 13.79
N ILE A 99 -7.53 10.87 14.49
CA ILE A 99 -8.88 10.91 15.07
C ILE A 99 -8.98 11.99 16.14
N LYS A 100 -7.98 12.07 17.04
CA LYS A 100 -7.89 13.12 18.06
C LYS A 100 -7.87 14.52 17.47
N ASN A 101 -7.13 14.71 16.38
CA ASN A 101 -7.05 16.01 15.69
C ASN A 101 -8.41 16.45 15.15
N ILE A 102 -9.21 15.53 14.61
CA ILE A 102 -10.58 15.85 14.17
C ILE A 102 -11.46 16.21 15.38
N ARG A 103 -11.46 15.38 16.43
CA ARG A 103 -12.26 15.66 17.63
C ARG A 103 -11.95 17.05 18.20
N ASN A 104 -10.67 17.41 18.27
CA ASN A 104 -10.24 18.72 18.76
C ASN A 104 -10.64 19.87 17.82
N LYS A 105 -10.62 19.68 16.49
CA LYS A 105 -11.08 20.68 15.52
C LYS A 105 -12.58 20.96 15.65
N GLU A 106 -13.35 19.93 15.94
CA GLU A 106 -14.80 20.03 16.21
C GLU A 106 -15.11 20.48 17.65
N CYS A 107 -14.09 20.79 18.45
CA CYS A 107 -14.22 21.21 19.86
C CYS A 107 -15.04 20.23 20.74
N MET A 108 -15.00 18.93 20.43
CA MET A 108 -15.80 17.92 21.12
C MET A 108 -15.06 17.27 22.29
N THR A 109 -15.80 16.93 23.35
CA THR A 109 -15.31 16.06 24.42
C THR A 109 -15.24 14.60 23.94
N LEU A 110 -14.45 13.76 24.62
CA LEU A 110 -14.39 12.33 24.32
C LEU A 110 -15.76 11.64 24.37
N LYS A 111 -16.62 12.06 25.31
CA LYS A 111 -17.97 11.52 25.48
C LYS A 111 -18.87 11.93 24.31
N ALA A 112 -18.92 13.23 24.00
CA ALA A 112 -19.73 13.75 22.89
C ALA A 112 -19.30 13.16 21.54
N PHE A 113 -17.99 13.02 21.32
CA PHE A 113 -17.44 12.42 20.10
C PHE A 113 -17.76 10.92 19.99
N GLY A 114 -17.69 10.19 21.11
CA GLY A 114 -18.10 8.78 21.17
C GLY A 114 -19.59 8.62 20.84
N GLU A 115 -20.45 9.46 21.42
CA GLU A 115 -21.89 9.49 21.13
C GLU A 115 -22.15 9.81 19.65
N TRP A 116 -21.43 10.78 19.07
CA TRP A 116 -21.54 11.15 17.66
C TRP A 116 -21.18 10.01 16.70
N ILE A 117 -20.11 9.24 17.00
CA ILE A 117 -19.70 8.07 16.20
C ILE A 117 -20.59 6.85 16.49
N GLY A 118 -21.19 6.77 17.69
CA GLY A 118 -21.89 5.59 18.18
C GLY A 118 -20.94 4.52 18.74
N ILE A 119 -19.92 4.93 19.48
CA ILE A 119 -19.01 4.07 20.27
C ILE A 119 -18.80 4.62 21.68
N SER A 120 -18.36 3.77 22.62
CA SER A 120 -18.14 4.22 23.99
C SER A 120 -16.97 5.19 24.11
N TYR A 121 -17.02 6.09 25.10
CA TYR A 121 -15.92 7.02 25.38
C TYR A 121 -14.59 6.30 25.63
N VAL A 122 -14.63 5.11 26.26
CA VAL A 122 -13.44 4.27 26.53
C VAL A 122 -12.84 3.78 25.22
N ALA A 123 -13.67 3.39 24.25
CA ALA A 123 -13.19 2.97 22.94
C ALA A 123 -12.49 4.12 22.21
N VAL A 124 -13.09 5.33 22.21
CA VAL A 124 -12.45 6.54 21.66
C VAL A 124 -11.11 6.81 22.34
N LEU A 125 -11.08 6.79 23.68
CA LEU A 125 -9.86 7.04 24.47
C LEU A 125 -8.73 6.07 24.12
N ASN A 126 -9.03 4.78 24.01
CA ASN A 126 -8.04 3.75 23.67
C ASN A 126 -7.55 3.87 22.22
N ILE A 127 -8.44 4.27 21.31
CA ILE A 127 -8.06 4.55 19.91
C ILE A 127 -7.15 5.77 19.85
N GLU A 128 -7.51 6.89 20.47
CA GLU A 128 -6.72 8.12 20.45
C GLU A 128 -5.34 7.97 21.08
N LYS A 129 -5.21 7.12 22.11
CA LYS A 129 -3.94 6.79 22.74
C LYS A 129 -3.08 5.82 21.91
N GLY A 130 -3.64 5.20 20.88
CA GLY A 130 -2.97 4.13 20.11
C GLY A 130 -2.90 2.80 20.85
N ASN A 131 -3.63 2.63 21.96
CA ASN A 131 -3.73 1.35 22.68
C ASN A 131 -4.54 0.31 21.89
N ARG A 132 -5.41 0.77 20.99
CA ARG A 132 -6.26 -0.11 20.17
C ARG A 132 -6.40 0.44 18.76
N THR A 133 -6.18 -0.41 17.76
CA THR A 133 -6.54 -0.13 16.38
C THR A 133 -8.06 -0.25 16.19
N PRO A 134 -8.73 0.69 15.50
CA PRO A 134 -10.12 0.53 15.11
C PRO A 134 -10.29 -0.76 14.29
N GLU A 135 -11.14 -1.67 14.76
CA GLU A 135 -11.65 -2.76 13.94
C GLU A 135 -12.48 -2.22 12.80
N ILE A 136 -12.65 -3.00 11.72
CA ILE A 136 -13.33 -2.54 10.52
C ILE A 136 -14.75 -2.01 10.80
N LYS A 137 -15.51 -2.67 11.67
CA LYS A 137 -16.85 -2.20 12.09
C LYS A 137 -16.80 -0.82 12.75
N THR A 138 -15.80 -0.58 13.59
CA THR A 138 -15.58 0.71 14.25
C THR A 138 -15.09 1.76 13.26
N ALA A 139 -14.17 1.40 12.36
CA ALA A 139 -13.66 2.29 11.32
C ALA A 139 -14.78 2.75 10.37
N LEU A 140 -15.74 1.88 10.05
CA LEU A 140 -16.92 2.24 9.26
C LEU A 140 -17.84 3.23 9.97
N LYS A 141 -18.06 3.07 11.28
CA LYS A 141 -18.79 4.07 12.08
C LYS A 141 -18.09 5.42 12.04
N ILE A 142 -16.77 5.42 12.21
CA ILE A 142 -15.95 6.63 12.12
C ILE A 142 -16.05 7.26 10.72
N LYS A 143 -15.93 6.46 9.65
CA LYS A 143 -16.09 6.91 8.26
C LYS A 143 -17.42 7.63 8.06
N ARG A 144 -18.53 7.04 8.53
CA ARG A 144 -19.87 7.62 8.40
C ARG A 144 -20.01 8.94 9.15
N ALA A 145 -19.48 9.02 10.37
CA ALA A 145 -19.54 10.24 11.18
C ALA A 145 -18.68 11.37 10.59
N LEU A 146 -17.45 11.06 10.19
CA LEU A 146 -16.48 12.05 9.73
C LEU A 146 -16.57 12.36 8.23
N ASN A 147 -17.34 11.57 7.48
CA ASN A 147 -17.39 11.59 6.02
C ASN A 147 -15.99 11.53 5.39
N LYS A 148 -15.15 10.63 5.91
CA LYS A 148 -13.78 10.39 5.45
C LYS A 148 -13.60 8.94 5.01
N PRO A 149 -12.85 8.68 3.92
CA PRO A 149 -12.61 7.32 3.45
C PRO A 149 -11.82 6.49 4.46
N LEU A 150 -12.00 5.17 4.43
CA LEU A 150 -11.31 4.21 5.29
C LEU A 150 -9.80 4.31 5.13
N ASP A 151 -9.31 4.45 3.89
CA ASP A 151 -7.88 4.60 3.65
C ASP A 151 -7.31 5.86 4.32
N TRP A 152 -8.06 6.96 4.36
CA TRP A 152 -7.65 8.15 5.10
C TRP A 152 -7.62 7.90 6.62
N ILE A 153 -8.55 7.12 7.16
CA ILE A 153 -8.58 6.78 8.59
C ILE A 153 -7.34 5.94 8.97
N TYR A 154 -7.05 4.89 8.19
CA TYR A 154 -5.96 3.94 8.49
C TYR A 154 -4.57 4.45 8.11
N PHE A 155 -4.44 5.20 7.01
CA PHE A 155 -3.13 5.57 6.44
C PHE A 155 -2.93 7.08 6.32
N GLY A 156 -4.02 7.86 6.25
CA GLY A 156 -3.96 9.32 6.09
C GLY A 156 -3.85 9.76 4.63
N ASP A 157 -4.17 8.87 3.69
CA ASP A 157 -4.06 9.15 2.26
C ASP A 157 -5.07 10.20 1.79
N ASN A 158 -4.62 11.06 0.88
CA ASN A 158 -5.51 11.95 0.14
C ASN A 158 -6.30 11.14 -0.88
N CYS A 159 -7.52 10.79 -0.51
CA CYS A 159 -8.43 9.94 -1.28
C CYS A 159 -9.52 10.80 -1.95
N ILE A 160 -9.79 10.59 -3.25
CA ILE A 160 -10.95 11.18 -3.94
C ILE A 160 -11.97 10.09 -4.23
N VAL A 161 -13.21 10.29 -3.75
CA VAL A 161 -14.37 9.45 -4.09
C VAL A 161 -14.83 9.82 -5.51
N THR A 162 -14.79 8.87 -6.44
CA THR A 162 -15.33 9.07 -7.80
C THR A 162 -16.76 8.53 -7.87
N LYS A 163 -17.75 9.41 -8.01
CA LYS A 163 -19.15 9.00 -8.26
C LYS A 163 -19.31 8.65 -9.73
N GLY A 164 -19.11 7.38 -10.06
CA GLY A 164 -19.36 6.80 -11.37
C GLY A 164 -19.39 5.28 -11.27
N SER A 165 -20.31 4.65 -11.99
CA SER A 165 -20.31 3.22 -12.27
C SER A 165 -19.09 2.91 -13.14
N VAL A 166 -17.96 2.72 -12.48
CA VAL A 166 -16.71 2.26 -13.09
C VAL A 166 -16.42 0.92 -12.44
N ASP A 167 -16.31 -0.13 -13.25
CA ASP A 167 -15.82 -1.43 -12.81
C ASP A 167 -14.42 -1.26 -12.23
N MET A 168 -14.30 -1.37 -10.89
CA MET A 168 -13.07 -1.11 -10.11
C MET A 168 -12.55 0.34 -10.33
N PRO A 169 -11.78 0.95 -9.41
CA PRO A 169 -10.87 1.99 -9.85
C PRO A 169 -10.02 1.36 -10.96
N THR A 170 -10.01 1.95 -12.16
CA THR A 170 -9.11 1.55 -13.25
C THR A 170 -7.67 1.89 -12.87
N THR A 171 -7.16 1.32 -11.78
CA THR A 171 -5.76 1.35 -11.41
C THR A 171 -5.10 0.25 -12.23
N ILE A 172 -4.55 0.68 -13.37
CA ILE A 172 -3.42 0.12 -14.12
C ILE A 172 -3.13 -1.32 -13.71
N ARG A 173 -3.31 -2.29 -14.62
CA ARG A 173 -2.90 -3.70 -14.47
C ARG A 173 -1.54 -3.83 -13.78
N TYR A 174 -1.52 -3.79 -12.45
CA TYR A 174 -0.32 -3.85 -11.64
C TYR A 174 0.03 -5.32 -11.44
N THR A 175 0.72 -5.91 -12.41
CA THR A 175 1.38 -7.19 -12.15
C THR A 175 2.33 -6.98 -10.97
N PRO A 176 2.31 -7.83 -9.94
CA PRO A 176 3.27 -7.73 -8.86
C PRO A 176 4.70 -7.65 -9.41
N LEU A 177 5.52 -6.72 -8.92
CA LEU A 177 6.91 -6.56 -9.39
C LEU A 177 7.69 -7.89 -9.40
N LYS A 178 7.37 -8.77 -8.44
CA LYS A 178 7.94 -10.12 -8.32
C LYS A 178 7.55 -11.03 -9.48
N GLN A 179 6.33 -10.89 -9.98
CA GLN A 179 5.81 -11.62 -11.11
C GLN A 179 6.33 -11.05 -12.43
N LEU A 180 6.36 -9.72 -12.60
CA LEU A 180 7.01 -9.05 -13.73
C LEU A 180 8.48 -9.46 -13.88
N LYS A 181 9.25 -9.44 -12.79
CA LYS A 181 10.66 -9.88 -12.79
C LYS A 181 10.81 -11.34 -13.19
N LYS A 182 9.86 -12.20 -12.81
CA LYS A 182 9.89 -13.63 -13.14
C LYS A 182 9.56 -13.85 -14.63
N GLU A 183 8.51 -13.20 -15.11
CA GLU A 183 8.05 -13.28 -16.51
C GLU A 183 9.11 -12.73 -17.47
N LEU A 184 9.70 -11.55 -17.18
CA LEU A 184 10.82 -11.01 -17.98
C LEU A 184 12.02 -11.95 -18.00
N LYS A 185 12.34 -12.61 -16.86
CA LYS A 185 13.47 -13.55 -16.79
C LYS A 185 13.19 -14.78 -17.65
N GLU A 186 11.99 -15.33 -17.59
CA GLU A 186 11.59 -16.49 -18.40
C GLU A 186 11.55 -16.17 -19.90
N GLU A 187 11.05 -14.98 -20.27
CA GLU A 187 11.02 -14.50 -21.65
C GLU A 187 12.43 -14.27 -22.20
N ALA A 188 13.31 -13.61 -21.45
CA ALA A 188 14.70 -13.42 -21.82
C ALA A 188 15.43 -14.77 -21.99
N ILE A 189 15.20 -15.73 -21.09
CA ILE A 189 15.77 -17.09 -21.21
C ILE A 189 15.27 -17.79 -22.47
N ASN A 190 13.98 -17.68 -22.79
CA ASN A 190 13.40 -18.30 -23.99
C ASN A 190 13.96 -17.68 -25.26
N TYR A 191 14.13 -16.35 -25.28
CA TYR A 191 14.76 -15.65 -26.40
C TYR A 191 16.21 -16.11 -26.60
N ILE A 192 17.02 -16.11 -25.53
CA ILE A 192 18.43 -16.55 -25.55
C ILE A 192 18.57 -18.00 -26.06
N LYS A 193 17.67 -18.90 -25.65
CA LYS A 193 17.67 -20.30 -26.11
C LYS A 193 17.42 -20.46 -27.62
N LYS A 194 16.77 -19.47 -28.25
CA LYS A 194 16.47 -19.49 -29.69
C LYS A 194 17.50 -18.73 -30.54
N MET A 195 18.46 -18.04 -29.93
CA MET A 195 19.47 -17.28 -30.65
C MET A 195 20.54 -18.19 -31.26
N ASP A 196 21.03 -17.80 -32.43
CA ASP A 196 22.15 -18.48 -33.08
C ASP A 196 23.48 -18.13 -32.39
N THR A 197 24.46 -18.99 -32.54
CA THR A 197 25.80 -18.93 -31.90
C THR A 197 26.52 -17.60 -32.15
N ARG A 198 26.36 -17.02 -33.34
CA ARG A 198 26.97 -15.74 -33.72
C ARG A 198 26.35 -14.55 -32.99
N ASP A 199 25.02 -14.55 -32.86
CA ASP A 199 24.28 -13.50 -32.15
C ASP A 199 24.51 -13.57 -30.65
N LEU A 200 24.63 -14.80 -30.11
CA LEU A 200 24.99 -15.04 -28.71
C LEU A 200 26.38 -14.48 -28.38
N ALA A 201 27.35 -14.66 -29.28
CA ALA A 201 28.70 -14.13 -29.14
C ALA A 201 28.73 -12.59 -29.17
N MET A 202 27.93 -11.96 -30.04
CA MET A 202 27.77 -10.51 -30.07
C MET A 202 27.11 -9.97 -28.80
N LEU A 203 26.06 -10.64 -28.29
CA LEU A 203 25.39 -10.27 -27.03
C LEU A 203 26.37 -10.32 -25.85
N MET A 204 27.13 -11.41 -25.73
CA MET A 204 28.14 -11.58 -24.68
C MET A 204 29.25 -10.53 -24.75
N THR A 205 29.64 -10.13 -25.97
CA THR A 205 30.66 -9.09 -26.17
C THR A 205 30.16 -7.72 -25.71
N ARG A 206 28.90 -7.37 -26.02
CA ARG A 206 28.28 -6.12 -25.55
C ARG A 206 28.12 -6.09 -24.02
N LEU A 207 27.63 -7.18 -23.43
CA LEU A 207 27.47 -7.29 -21.97
C LEU A 207 28.80 -7.16 -21.23
N LYS A 208 29.89 -7.75 -21.75
CA LYS A 208 31.24 -7.59 -21.19
C LYS A 208 31.75 -6.15 -21.29
N ALA A 209 31.47 -5.45 -22.39
CA ALA A 209 31.84 -4.05 -22.54
C ALA A 209 31.08 -3.15 -21.54
N GLU A 210 29.78 -3.40 -21.34
CA GLU A 210 28.95 -2.66 -20.37
C GLU A 210 29.38 -2.89 -18.92
N GLN A 211 29.69 -4.14 -18.52
CA GLN A 211 30.23 -4.43 -17.18
C GLN A 211 31.56 -3.72 -16.91
N LYS A 212 32.41 -3.59 -17.95
CA LYS A 212 33.68 -2.85 -17.85
C LYS A 212 33.46 -1.35 -17.65
N VAL A 213 32.42 -0.78 -18.25
CA VAL A 213 32.04 0.63 -18.06
C VAL A 213 31.45 0.88 -16.67
N ILE A 214 30.67 -0.07 -16.13
CA ILE A 214 30.08 0.03 -14.78
C ILE A 214 31.18 -0.07 -13.71
N SER A 215 32.09 -1.03 -13.83
CA SER A 215 33.26 -1.16 -12.93
C SER A 215 34.21 0.04 -12.97
N ALA A 216 34.27 0.79 -14.08
CA ALA A 216 35.10 1.99 -14.19
C ALA A 216 34.47 3.23 -13.54
N LYS A 217 33.13 3.29 -13.43
CA LYS A 217 32.41 4.39 -12.76
C LYS A 217 32.49 4.31 -11.23
N ASP A 218 32.63 3.11 -10.68
CA ASP A 218 32.84 2.92 -9.24
C ASP A 218 34.25 3.34 -8.79
N CYS A 219 35.22 3.43 -9.71
CA CYS A 219 36.58 3.90 -9.42
C CYS A 219 36.72 5.44 -9.39
N THR A 220 35.75 6.21 -9.92
CA THR A 220 35.85 7.68 -9.98
C THR A 220 35.20 8.41 -8.80
N ASN A 221 34.52 7.70 -7.88
CA ASN A 221 33.80 8.31 -6.76
C ASN A 221 34.55 8.29 -5.41
N ASN A 222 35.82 7.87 -5.35
CA ASN A 222 36.59 7.80 -4.10
C ASN A 222 37.75 8.80 -3.97
N ASP A 223 38.04 9.64 -4.97
CA ASP A 223 39.12 10.64 -4.87
C ASP A 223 38.56 12.07 -4.72
N THR A 224 37.87 12.35 -3.61
CA THR A 224 37.70 13.76 -3.17
C THR A 224 37.50 13.91 -1.66
N GLN A 225 38.33 13.26 -0.84
CA GLN A 225 38.62 13.77 0.50
C GLN A 225 40.10 13.57 0.84
N HIS A 226 40.71 14.63 1.36
CA HIS A 226 42.09 14.77 1.87
C HIS A 226 43.21 15.01 0.85
N ASN A 227 43.62 16.28 0.68
CA ASN A 227 44.73 16.81 1.50
C ASN A 227 45.03 18.29 1.25
N THR A 228 45.26 18.96 2.38
CA THR A 228 45.78 20.32 2.60
C THR A 228 47.22 20.49 2.12
N THR A 229 47.56 21.63 1.49
CA THR A 229 48.89 22.26 1.63
C THR A 229 48.84 23.78 1.40
N GLN A 230 49.47 24.52 2.33
CA GLN A 230 49.78 25.95 2.31
C GLN A 230 50.75 26.34 1.18
N HIS A 231 50.66 27.57 0.63
CA HIS A 231 51.60 28.71 0.83
C HIS A 231 51.57 29.74 -0.33
N ASN A 232 51.42 31.02 0.05
CA ASN A 232 51.95 32.29 -0.51
C ASN A 232 52.41 32.40 -1.99
N THR A 233 51.98 33.46 -2.68
CA THR A 233 52.76 34.71 -2.80
C THR A 233 51.94 35.93 -3.27
N ARG A 234 52.24 37.03 -2.58
CA ARG A 234 52.07 38.48 -2.80
C ARG A 234 52.09 38.97 -4.26
N SER A 235 51.23 39.96 -4.58
CA SER A 235 51.57 41.30 -5.17
C SER A 235 50.44 41.84 -6.07
N HIS A 236 49.79 42.94 -5.67
CA HIS A 236 49.88 44.21 -6.39
C HIS A 236 49.06 45.32 -5.72
N GLU A 237 49.78 46.41 -5.42
CA GLU A 237 49.28 47.75 -5.14
C GLU A 237 48.36 48.27 -6.26
N LYS A 238 47.42 49.15 -5.90
CA LYS A 238 47.31 50.47 -6.52
C LYS A 238 46.35 51.39 -5.75
N LYS A 239 46.97 52.49 -5.27
CA LYS A 239 46.48 53.86 -5.02
C LYS A 239 45.31 54.07 -4.07
#